data_AF-A0A6N9JK32-F1
#
_entry.id   AF-A0A6N9JK32-F1
#
_cell.length_a   1.000
_cell.length_b   1.000
_cell.length_c   1.000
_cell.angle_alpha   90.00
_cell.angle_beta   90.00
_cell.angle_gamma   90.00
#
_symmetry.space_group_name_H-M   'P 1'
#
loop_
_entity.id
_entity.type
_entity.pdbx_description
1 polymer ?
#
loop_
_entity_poly.entity_id
_entity_poly.type
_entity_poly.pdbx_seq_one_letter_code
_entity_poly.pdbx_strand_id
1 'polypeptide(L)'
;MANVDTLPEILRPLMEGPSIETPRCAVCGAPWPLNRHHIVRRGAGKLFRDGREVPKPTVMLCGSGNGSGCHGLAHANRLHFRWVRAEQRFNRPAPPGSGHWEYLLLPEPTKYADALAMDGWGRLPRGRRCM
;
A
#
# COMPACT_ATOMS: atom_id res chain seq x y z
N MET A 1 19.07 -20.82 -9.14
CA MET A 1 17.61 -20.92 -8.91
C MET A 1 16.96 -19.78 -9.67
N ALA A 2 15.93 -20.05 -10.48
CA ALA A 2 15.26 -19.02 -11.26
C ALA A 2 14.55 -18.01 -10.34
N ASN A 3 14.51 -16.75 -10.77
CA ASN A 3 13.76 -15.68 -10.10
C ASN A 3 12.25 -15.94 -10.29
N VAL A 4 11.66 -16.73 -9.37
CA VAL A 4 10.25 -17.15 -9.45
C VAL A 4 9.38 -16.24 -8.58
N ASP A 5 8.31 -15.71 -9.18
CA ASP A 5 7.26 -14.97 -8.48
C ASP A 5 6.52 -15.88 -7.50
N THR A 6 6.52 -15.51 -6.23
CA THR A 6 5.82 -16.23 -5.14
C THR A 6 4.76 -15.37 -4.45
N LEU A 7 4.62 -14.11 -4.85
CA LEU A 7 3.61 -13.20 -4.33
C LEU A 7 2.20 -13.61 -4.78
N PRO A 8 1.24 -13.79 -3.85
CA PRO A 8 -0.16 -14.06 -4.18
C PRO A 8 -0.76 -13.01 -5.13
N GLU A 9 -1.58 -13.46 -6.07
CA GLU A 9 -2.12 -12.60 -7.13
C GLU A 9 -2.92 -11.41 -6.60
N ILE A 10 -3.70 -11.61 -5.55
CA ILE A 10 -4.49 -10.55 -4.88
C ILE A 10 -3.62 -9.39 -4.37
N LEU A 11 -2.33 -9.63 -4.09
CA LEU A 11 -1.40 -8.62 -3.60
C LEU A 11 -0.58 -7.96 -4.73
N ARG A 12 -0.61 -8.51 -5.96
CA ARG A 12 0.17 -7.96 -7.08
C ARG A 12 -0.19 -6.50 -7.42
N PRO A 13 -1.48 -6.07 -7.41
CA PRO A 13 -1.81 -4.67 -7.67
C PRO A 13 -1.12 -3.70 -6.69
N LEU A 14 -0.92 -4.12 -5.44
CA LEU A 14 -0.24 -3.30 -4.43
C LEU A 14 1.24 -3.04 -4.78
N MET A 15 1.89 -3.94 -5.52
CA MET A 15 3.29 -3.78 -5.90
C MET A 15 3.53 -2.74 -6.99
N GLU A 16 2.46 -2.23 -7.62
CA GLU A 16 2.56 -1.20 -8.66
C GLU A 16 2.56 0.22 -8.10
N GLY A 17 2.04 0.39 -6.89
CA GLY A 17 2.01 1.69 -6.24
C GLY A 17 3.38 2.08 -5.67
N PRO A 18 3.78 3.36 -5.73
CA PRO A 18 5.04 3.81 -5.18
C PRO A 18 4.99 3.86 -3.65
N SER A 19 6.15 3.80 -3.00
CA SER A 19 6.22 4.13 -1.57
C SER A 19 5.79 5.59 -1.31
N ILE A 20 5.11 5.83 -0.20
CA ILE A 20 4.68 7.15 0.27
C ILE A 20 5.57 7.60 1.41
N GLU A 21 6.40 8.61 1.14
CA GLU A 21 7.17 9.32 2.15
C GLU A 21 6.59 10.71 2.40
N THR A 22 6.15 10.96 3.63
CA THR A 22 5.54 12.23 4.07
C THR A 22 6.03 12.60 5.47
N PRO A 23 6.13 13.90 5.81
CA PRO A 23 6.56 14.36 7.13
C PRO A 23 5.46 14.23 8.20
N ARG A 24 4.34 13.57 7.87
CA ARG A 24 3.15 13.34 8.69
C ARG A 24 2.57 11.98 8.33
N CYS A 25 1.71 11.42 9.19
CA CYS A 25 0.96 10.21 8.88
C CYS A 25 0.15 10.40 7.61
N ALA A 26 0.31 9.50 6.63
CA ALA A 26 -0.40 9.57 5.36
C ALA A 26 -1.92 9.41 5.51
N VAL A 27 -2.39 8.83 6.62
CA VAL A 27 -3.82 8.58 6.88
C VAL A 27 -4.44 9.69 7.71
N CYS A 28 -3.95 9.93 8.94
CA CYS A 28 -4.58 10.87 9.87
C CYS A 28 -3.86 12.22 10.02
N GLY A 29 -2.71 12.44 9.36
CA GLY A 29 -1.96 13.69 9.43
C GLY A 29 -1.17 13.95 10.72
N ALA A 30 -1.20 13.02 11.69
CA ALA A 30 -0.43 13.13 12.93
C ALA A 30 1.08 13.31 12.64
N PRO A 31 1.78 14.20 13.36
CA PRO A 31 3.16 14.56 13.05
C PRO A 31 4.21 13.59 13.61
N TRP A 32 3.91 12.87 14.70
CA TRP A 32 4.84 11.95 15.38
C TRP A 32 4.08 11.00 16.33
N PRO A 33 4.61 9.81 16.71
CA PRO A 33 5.75 9.11 16.10
C PRO A 33 5.40 8.59 14.71
N LEU A 34 6.34 8.67 13.77
CA LEU A 34 6.17 8.21 12.40
C LEU A 34 7.07 7.01 12.08
N ASN A 35 6.52 6.02 11.39
CA ASN A 35 7.22 4.80 11.00
C ASN A 35 6.84 4.36 9.58
N ARG A 36 7.78 3.73 8.88
CA ARG A 36 7.53 3.09 7.57
C ARG A 36 6.80 1.77 7.77
N HIS A 37 5.55 1.71 7.32
CA HIS A 37 4.77 0.48 7.28
C HIS A 37 4.88 -0.17 5.90
N HIS A 38 5.09 -1.49 5.84
CA HIS A 38 5.08 -2.21 4.56
C HIS A 38 3.63 -2.50 4.17
N ILE A 39 3.17 -1.94 3.05
CA ILE A 39 1.80 -2.14 2.55
C ILE A 39 1.55 -3.62 2.26
N VAL A 40 2.53 -4.26 1.62
CA VAL A 40 2.58 -5.72 1.45
C VAL A 40 3.47 -6.28 2.55
N ARG A 41 2.94 -7.19 3.37
CA ARG A 41 3.70 -7.82 4.47
C ARG A 41 5.02 -8.40 3.95
N ARG A 42 6.12 -8.21 4.70
CA ARG A 42 7.46 -8.68 4.30
C ARG A 42 7.49 -10.18 3.95
N GLY A 43 6.77 -11.01 4.70
CA GLY A 43 6.68 -12.46 4.48
C GLY A 43 5.71 -12.92 3.37
N ALA A 44 4.98 -12.02 2.71
CA ALA A 44 3.93 -12.40 1.75
C ALA A 44 4.41 -12.98 0.40
N GLY A 45 5.68 -13.36 0.27
CA GLY A 45 6.29 -13.78 -1.01
C GLY A 45 6.99 -12.65 -1.76
N LYS A 46 7.58 -12.97 -2.90
CA LYS A 46 8.45 -12.10 -3.72
C LYS A 46 7.88 -11.90 -5.13
N LEU A 47 8.20 -10.75 -5.71
CA LEU A 47 7.90 -10.42 -7.10
C LEU A 47 9.21 -10.00 -7.79
N PHE A 48 9.45 -10.48 -9.01
CA PHE A 48 10.61 -10.15 -9.81
C PHE A 48 10.21 -9.45 -11.11
N ARG A 49 11.05 -8.51 -11.55
CA ARG A 49 10.96 -7.81 -12.85
C ARG A 49 12.36 -7.71 -13.41
N ASP A 50 12.55 -8.10 -14.68
CA ASP A 50 13.86 -8.09 -15.35
C ASP A 50 14.98 -8.77 -14.53
N GLY A 51 14.62 -9.87 -13.85
CA GLY A 51 15.54 -10.62 -13.00
C GLY A 51 15.91 -9.97 -11.66
N ARG A 52 15.25 -8.88 -11.26
CA ARG A 52 15.47 -8.19 -9.97
C ARG A 52 14.24 -8.28 -9.09
N GLU A 53 14.43 -8.52 -7.79
CA GLU A 53 13.34 -8.49 -6.81
C GLU A 53 12.79 -7.07 -6.69
N VAL A 54 11.48 -6.91 -6.85
CA VAL A 54 10.79 -5.62 -6.73
C VAL A 54 10.61 -5.30 -5.24
N PRO A 55 11.12 -4.15 -4.75
CA PRO A 55 10.92 -3.73 -3.37
C PRO A 55 9.43 -3.54 -3.05
N LYS A 56 8.99 -4.03 -1.89
CA LYS A 56 7.61 -3.84 -1.42
C LYS A 56 7.39 -2.38 -1.04
N PRO A 57 6.28 -1.76 -1.48
CA PRO A 57 6.04 -0.36 -1.18
C PRO A 57 5.76 -0.15 0.30
N THR A 58 6.22 0.99 0.80
CA THR A 58 6.01 1.44 2.18
C THR A 58 5.16 2.69 2.24
N VAL A 59 4.47 2.91 3.36
CA VAL A 59 3.72 4.13 3.65
C VAL A 59 4.10 4.66 5.03
N MET A 60 4.29 5.97 5.13
CA MET A 60 4.55 6.64 6.40
C MET A 60 3.27 6.75 7.25
N LEU A 61 3.24 6.05 8.39
CA LEU A 61 2.11 6.03 9.32
C LEU A 61 2.52 6.50 10.71
N CYS A 62 1.56 7.03 11.47
CA CYS A 62 1.78 7.29 12.89
C CYS A 62 1.67 6.03 13.75
N GLY A 63 2.29 6.10 14.93
CA GLY A 63 2.30 5.03 15.91
C GLY A 63 3.60 4.23 15.87
N SER A 64 3.91 3.59 16.99
CA SER A 64 5.10 2.77 17.18
C SER A 64 4.72 1.30 17.33
N GLY A 65 5.58 0.43 16.78
CA GLY A 65 5.39 -1.02 16.76
C GLY A 65 4.03 -1.44 16.19
N ASN A 66 3.49 -2.52 16.75
CA ASN A 66 2.26 -3.14 16.26
C ASN A 66 0.99 -2.66 17.00
N GLY A 67 1.12 -1.77 17.99
CA GLY A 67 0.06 -1.54 18.99
C GLY A 67 -0.60 -0.16 18.99
N SER A 68 -0.10 0.81 18.21
CA SER A 68 -0.59 2.21 18.31
C SER A 68 -0.72 2.90 16.95
N GLY A 69 -1.60 3.89 16.90
CA GLY A 69 -1.80 4.74 15.72
C GLY A 69 -2.28 3.98 14.47
N CYS A 70 -2.19 4.63 13.31
CA CYS A 70 -2.52 4.01 12.03
C CYS A 70 -1.62 2.80 11.73
N HIS A 71 -0.38 2.78 12.23
CA HIS A 71 0.52 1.65 12.07
C HIS A 71 -0.05 0.39 12.76
N GLY A 72 -0.47 0.50 14.02
CA GLY A 72 -1.10 -0.60 14.75
C GLY A 72 -2.40 -1.06 14.10
N LEU A 73 -3.21 -0.12 13.59
CA LEU A 73 -4.45 -0.45 12.85
C LEU A 73 -4.17 -1.26 11.58
N ALA A 74 -3.09 -0.97 10.86
CA ALA A 74 -2.70 -1.76 9.69
C ALA A 74 -2.25 -3.18 10.08
N HIS A 75 -1.49 -3.31 11.16
CA HIS A 75 -1.13 -4.63 11.71
C HIS A 75 -2.34 -5.43 12.19
N ALA A 76 -3.33 -4.76 12.76
CA ALA A 76 -4.57 -5.36 13.24
C ALA A 76 -5.58 -5.72 12.12
N ASN A 77 -5.21 -5.53 10.85
CA ASN A 77 -6.13 -5.68 9.70
C ASN A 77 -7.40 -4.81 9.84
N ARG A 78 -7.25 -3.62 10.40
CA ARG A 78 -8.31 -2.61 10.51
C ARG A 78 -8.06 -1.42 9.59
N LEU A 79 -6.85 -1.30 9.06
CA LEU A 79 -6.50 -0.32 8.04
C LEU A 79 -5.97 -1.08 6.82
N HIS A 80 -6.65 -0.91 5.68
CA HIS A 80 -6.29 -1.53 4.41
C HIS A 80 -5.86 -0.48 3.41
N PHE A 81 -5.11 -0.92 2.39
CA PHE A 81 -4.66 -0.09 1.29
C PHE A 81 -5.00 -0.79 -0.03
N ARG A 82 -5.30 -0.01 -1.07
CA ARG A 82 -5.39 -0.52 -2.44
C ARG A 82 -4.74 0.45 -3.42
N TRP A 83 -4.13 -0.10 -4.45
CA TRP A 83 -3.65 0.67 -5.58
C TRP A 83 -4.75 0.73 -6.64
N VAL A 84 -5.20 1.93 -6.97
CA VAL A 84 -6.14 2.17 -8.05
C VAL A 84 -5.36 2.66 -9.26
N ARG A 85 -5.30 1.82 -10.30
CA ARG A 85 -4.67 2.17 -11.57
C ARG A 85 -5.41 3.34 -12.22
N ALA A 86 -4.67 4.22 -12.88
CA ALA A 86 -5.30 5.28 -13.64
C ALA A 86 -6.16 4.69 -14.78
N GLU A 87 -7.28 5.36 -15.05
CA GLU A 87 -8.17 5.00 -16.14
C GLU A 87 -7.44 5.05 -17.49
N GLN A 88 -7.54 3.95 -18.24
CA GLN A 88 -7.05 3.88 -19.62
C GLN A 88 -8.11 4.49 -20.53
N ARG A 89 -7.77 5.56 -21.24
CA ARG A 89 -8.68 6.21 -22.20
C ARG A 89 -8.23 5.93 -23.62
N PHE A 90 -9.18 5.70 -24.51
CA PHE A 90 -8.92 5.58 -25.94
C PHE A 90 -8.17 6.83 -26.44
N ASN A 91 -7.06 6.65 -27.16
CA ASN A 91 -6.12 7.67 -27.61
C ASN A 91 -5.42 8.53 -26.52
N ARG A 92 -5.57 8.18 -25.24
CA ARG A 92 -4.80 8.78 -24.14
C ARG A 92 -4.49 7.71 -23.10
N PRO A 93 -3.58 6.76 -23.42
CA PRO A 93 -3.21 5.74 -22.46
C PRO A 93 -2.57 6.37 -21.23
N ALA A 94 -2.92 5.86 -20.06
CA ALA A 94 -2.31 6.31 -18.83
C ALA A 94 -0.88 5.77 -18.74
N PRO A 95 0.12 6.58 -18.31
CA PRO A 95 1.49 6.12 -18.19
C PRO A 95 1.60 4.85 -17.33
N PRO A 96 2.53 3.92 -17.65
CA PRO A 96 2.80 2.78 -16.78
C PRO A 96 3.07 3.20 -15.34
N GLY A 97 2.46 2.51 -14.37
CA GLY A 97 2.58 2.85 -12.94
C GLY A 97 1.84 4.15 -12.54
N SER A 98 0.95 4.67 -13.39
CA SER A 98 0.05 5.76 -13.00
C SER A 98 -1.18 5.23 -12.27
N GLY A 99 -1.60 5.99 -11.26
CA GLY A 99 -2.67 5.60 -10.35
C GLY A 99 -2.61 6.40 -9.06
N HIS A 100 -3.33 5.95 -8.06
CA HIS A 100 -3.26 6.50 -6.71
C HIS A 100 -3.52 5.44 -5.66
N TRP A 101 -3.02 5.73 -4.46
CA TRP A 101 -3.28 4.95 -3.29
C TRP A 101 -4.61 5.36 -2.65
N GLU A 102 -5.34 4.35 -2.21
CA GLU A 102 -6.50 4.51 -1.34
C GLU A 102 -6.34 3.70 -0.07
N TYR A 103 -7.06 4.10 0.97
CA TYR A 103 -7.11 3.40 2.25
C TYR A 103 -8.55 3.19 2.70
N LEU A 104 -8.76 2.14 3.50
CA LEU A 104 -10.04 1.86 4.14
C LEU A 104 -9.79 1.57 5.61
N LEU A 105 -10.49 2.31 6.48
CA LEU A 105 -10.44 2.12 7.93
C LEU A 105 -11.72 1.40 8.39
N LEU A 106 -11.55 0.32 9.13
CA LEU A 106 -12.63 -0.55 9.59
C LEU A 106 -12.65 -0.65 11.11
N PRO A 107 -13.85 -0.74 11.71
CA PRO A 107 -13.98 -0.87 13.16
C PRO A 107 -13.43 -2.22 13.65
N GLU A 108 -13.51 -3.29 12.84
CA GLU A 108 -13.11 -4.65 13.21
C GLU A 108 -12.06 -5.24 12.24
N PRO A 109 -11.19 -6.16 12.71
CA PRO A 109 -10.24 -6.87 11.86
C PRO A 109 -10.93 -7.58 10.68
N THR A 110 -10.49 -7.27 9.46
CA THR A 110 -11.13 -7.76 8.23
C THR A 110 -10.09 -8.38 7.30
N LYS A 111 -10.43 -9.47 6.60
CA LYS A 111 -9.50 -10.05 5.61
C LYS A 111 -9.39 -9.10 4.43
N TYR A 112 -8.20 -9.04 3.82
CA TYR A 112 -7.97 -8.12 2.71
C TYR A 112 -8.91 -8.34 1.51
N ALA A 113 -9.25 -9.60 1.20
CA ALA A 113 -10.21 -9.91 0.14
C ALA A 113 -11.61 -9.34 0.43
N ASP A 114 -12.07 -9.43 1.67
CA ASP A 114 -13.37 -8.90 2.07
C ASP A 114 -13.36 -7.36 2.05
N ALA A 115 -12.28 -6.75 2.56
CA ALA A 115 -12.10 -5.29 2.54
C ALA A 115 -12.12 -4.71 1.10
N LEU A 116 -11.55 -5.42 0.12
CA LEU A 116 -11.56 -4.99 -1.29
C LEU A 116 -12.96 -4.85 -1.88
N ALA A 117 -13.92 -5.64 -1.40
CA ALA A 117 -15.31 -5.59 -1.84
C ALA A 117 -16.14 -4.51 -1.13
N MET A 118 -15.58 -3.83 -0.13
CA MET A 118 -16.27 -2.78 0.62
C MET A 118 -16.16 -1.41 -0.04
N ASP A 119 -17.15 -0.55 0.24
CA ASP A 119 -17.12 0.87 -0.07
C ASP A 119 -16.37 1.68 1.00
N GLY A 120 -16.30 3.01 0.81
CA GLY A 120 -15.75 3.93 1.82
C GLY A 120 -14.24 4.18 1.71
N TRP A 121 -13.62 3.81 0.58
CA TRP A 121 -12.21 4.05 0.32
C TRP A 121 -11.88 5.55 0.22
N GLY A 122 -10.95 6.00 1.05
CA GLY A 122 -10.41 7.35 1.05
C GLY A 122 -9.10 7.43 0.28
N ARG A 123 -8.81 8.58 -0.32
CA ARG A 123 -7.56 8.78 -1.08
C ARG A 123 -6.41 9.15 -0.15
N LEU A 124 -5.25 8.50 -0.32
CA LEU A 124 -4.01 8.89 0.35
C LEU A 124 -3.35 10.09 -0.34
N PRO A 125 -2.57 10.92 0.39
CA PRO A 125 -1.80 12.00 -0.20
C PRO A 125 -0.78 11.46 -1.20
N ARG A 126 -0.46 12.29 -2.21
CA ARG A 126 0.67 12.02 -3.08
C ARG A 126 1.95 12.24 -2.27
N GLY A 127 2.59 11.16 -1.84
CA GLY A 127 3.89 11.22 -1.19
C GLY A 127 4.97 11.77 -2.12
N ARG A 128 6.10 12.19 -1.56
CA ARG A 128 7.32 12.39 -2.37
C ARG A 128 7.74 11.01 -2.87
N ARG A 129 7.88 10.85 -4.20
CA ARG A 129 8.48 9.64 -4.76
C ARG A 129 9.92 9.58 -4.27
N CYS A 130 10.33 8.48 -3.64
CA CYS A 130 11.76 8.18 -3.57
C CYS A 130 12.23 8.00 -5.02
N MET A 131 13.09 8.89 -5.47
CA MET A 131 13.92 8.66 -6.67
C MET A 131 14.92 7.56 -6.38
#